data_AF-A0A1W6B6C2-F1
#
_entry.id   AF-A0A1W6B6C2-F1
#
_cell.length_a   1.000
_cell.length_b   1.000
_cell.length_c   1.000
_cell.angle_alpha   90.00
_cell.angle_beta   90.00
_cell.angle_gamma   90.00
#
_symmetry.space_group_name_H-M   'P 1'
#
loop_
_entity.id
_entity.type
_entity.pdbx_description
1 polymer ?
#
loop_
_entity_poly.entity_id
_entity_poly.type
_entity_poly.pdbx_seq_one_letter_code
_entity_poly.pdbx_strand_id
1 'polypeptide(L)' 'MNTQDIIRLIISRILRGLGMGIASAGLLFCIWFFFFSIDESRYIWGISSFALIIPGYFIYRMAIIKIFDER' A
#
# COMPACT_ATOMS: atom_id res chain seq x y z
N MET A 1 -12.62 -23.66 13.82
CA MET A 1 -12.11 -22.91 12.65
C MET A 1 -11.96 -23.90 11.52
N ASN A 2 -12.65 -23.66 10.42
CA ASN A 2 -12.54 -24.46 9.20
C ASN A 2 -11.23 -24.08 8.48
N THR A 3 -10.67 -24.99 7.68
CA THR A 3 -9.45 -24.75 6.87
C THR A 3 -9.61 -23.54 5.96
N GLN A 4 -10.84 -23.30 5.48
CA GLN A 4 -11.25 -22.14 4.68
C GLN A 4 -11.03 -20.80 5.42
N ASP A 5 -11.29 -20.76 6.74
CA ASP A 5 -11.18 -19.55 7.56
C ASP A 5 -9.70 -19.18 7.78
N ILE A 6 -8.84 -20.19 7.98
CA ILE A 6 -7.40 -20.01 8.16
C ILE A 6 -6.78 -19.43 6.88
N ILE A 7 -7.17 -19.93 5.71
CA ILE A 7 -6.66 -19.44 4.42
C ILE A 7 -7.06 -17.98 4.20
N ARG A 8 -8.31 -17.61 4.49
CA ARG A 8 -8.80 -16.22 4.37
C ARG A 8 -8.05 -15.27 5.29
N LEU A 9 -7.80 -15.70 6.53
CA LEU A 9 -7.01 -14.94 7.51
C LEU A 9 -5.58 -14.65 7.00
N ILE A 10 -4.91 -15.67 6.46
CA ILE A 10 -3.53 -15.54 5.95
C ILE A 10 -3.51 -14.58 4.75
N ILE A 11 -4.42 -14.76 3.79
CA ILE A 11 -4.52 -13.89 2.60
C ILE A 11 -4.75 -12.43 3.01
N SER A 12 -5.63 -12.20 3.98
CA SER A 12 -5.92 -10.84 4.44
C SER A 12 -4.72 -10.17 5.11
N ARG A 13 -3.94 -10.92 5.91
CA ARG A 13 -2.69 -10.40 6.50
C ARG A 13 -1.65 -10.04 5.44
N ILE A 14 -1.50 -10.89 4.41
CA ILE A 14 -0.58 -10.62 3.29
C ILE A 14 -1.03 -9.38 2.52
N LEU A 15 -2.31 -9.26 2.16
CA LEU A 15 -2.81 -8.06 1.48
C LEU A 15 -2.63 -6.79 2.32
N ARG A 16 -2.83 -6.84 3.63
CA ARG A 16 -2.54 -5.72 4.53
C ARG A 16 -1.08 -5.32 4.46
N GLY A 17 -0.17 -6.28 4.57
CA GLY A 17 1.28 -6.04 4.48
C GLY A 17 1.68 -5.43 3.14
N LEU A 18 1.14 -5.97 2.04
CA LEU A 18 1.39 -5.46 0.69
C LEU A 18 0.84 -4.05 0.50
N GLY A 19 -0.41 -3.79 0.90
CA GLY A 19 -1.01 -2.46 0.78
C GLY A 19 -0.24 -1.40 1.58
N MET A 20 0.16 -1.74 2.80
CA MET A 20 0.96 -0.85 3.65
C MET A 20 2.37 -0.63 3.09
N GLY A 21 3.00 -1.70 2.59
CA GLY A 21 4.32 -1.64 1.94
C GLY A 21 4.31 -0.76 0.70
N ILE A 22 3.36 -0.98 -0.22
CA ILE A 22 3.22 -0.19 -1.45
C ILE A 22 2.95 1.28 -1.13
N ALA A 23 2.06 1.57 -0.18
CA ALA A 23 1.77 2.95 0.21
C ALA A 23 2.98 3.64 0.87
N SER A 24 3.69 2.94 1.76
CA SER A 24 4.89 3.46 2.42
C SER A 24 6.04 3.70 1.44
N ALA A 25 6.24 2.81 0.46
CA ALA A 25 7.22 2.99 -0.60
C ALA A 25 6.89 4.20 -1.47
N GLY A 26 5.62 4.39 -1.85
CA GLY A 26 5.18 5.59 -2.56
C GLY A 26 5.43 6.88 -1.77
N LEU A 27 5.21 6.87 -0.46
CA LEU A 27 5.52 7.99 0.43
C LEU A 27 7.02 8.29 0.50
N LEU A 28 7.85 7.25 0.63
CA LEU A 28 9.32 7.39 0.63
C LEU A 28 9.81 7.95 -0.71
N PHE A 29 9.26 7.49 -1.82
CA PHE A 29 9.59 8.05 -3.15
C PHE A 29 9.15 9.50 -3.29
N CYS A 30 7.95 9.89 -2.81
CA CYS A 30 7.56 11.29 -2.76
C CYS A 30 8.59 12.13 -2.00
N ILE A 31 8.95 11.71 -0.78
CA ILE A 31 9.93 12.44 0.04
C ILE A 31 11.28 12.54 -0.67
N TRP A 32 11.75 11.44 -1.25
CA TRP A 32 13.02 11.40 -1.98
C TRP A 32 13.02 12.35 -3.18
N PHE A 33 12.00 12.27 -4.03
CA PHE A 33 11.93 13.07 -5.25
C PHE A 33 11.70 14.57 -4.96
N PHE A 34 10.89 14.92 -3.98
CA PHE A 34 10.63 16.34 -3.67
C PHE A 34 11.80 17.02 -2.95
N PHE A 35 12.50 16.33 -2.05
CA PHE A 35 13.48 16.98 -1.16
C PHE A 35 14.95 16.65 -1.47
N PHE A 36 15.23 15.43 -1.95
CA PHE A 36 16.61 14.95 -2.12
C PHE A 36 17.05 14.82 -3.57
N SER A 37 16.10 14.65 -4.51
CA SER A 37 16.44 14.50 -5.92
C SER A 37 16.88 15.82 -6.57
N ILE A 38 17.93 15.71 -7.38
CA ILE A 38 18.50 16.80 -8.19
C ILE A 38 18.01 16.69 -9.66
N ASP A 39 17.26 15.64 -9.98
CA ASP A 39 16.73 15.39 -11.32
C ASP A 39 15.80 16.53 -11.78
N GLU A 40 15.89 16.93 -13.04
CA GLU A 40 15.06 17.98 -13.63
C GLU A 40 13.57 17.60 -13.61
N SER A 41 13.28 16.31 -13.76
CA SER A 41 11.94 15.72 -13.74
C SER A 41 11.49 15.28 -12.34
N ARG A 42 12.23 15.64 -11.28
CA ARG A 42 11.95 15.20 -9.89
C ARG A 42 10.51 15.46 -9.43
N TYR A 43 9.90 16.58 -9.82
CA TYR A 43 8.52 16.88 -9.43
C TYR A 43 7.52 15.96 -10.14
N ILE A 44 7.79 15.56 -11.39
CA ILE A 44 6.97 14.60 -12.15
C ILE A 44 7.07 13.22 -11.49
N TRP A 45 8.28 12.78 -11.14
CA TRP A 45 8.48 11.51 -10.43
C TRP A 45 7.86 11.51 -9.03
N GLY A 46 7.98 12.62 -8.30
CA GLY A 46 7.32 12.81 -7.00
C GLY A 46 5.79 12.73 -7.12
N ILE A 47 5.18 13.39 -8.10
CA ILE A 47 3.73 13.29 -8.35
C ILE A 47 3.35 11.88 -8.79
N SER A 48 4.14 11.24 -9.66
CA SER A 48 3.88 9.87 -10.11
C SER A 48 3.91 8.85 -8.96
N SER A 49 4.64 9.15 -7.87
CA SER A 49 4.69 8.30 -6.68
C SER A 49 3.36 8.24 -5.92
N PHE A 50 2.46 9.22 -6.10
CA PHE A 50 1.08 9.11 -5.62
C PHE A 50 0.31 7.97 -6.29
N ALA A 51 0.68 7.59 -7.52
CA ALA A 51 0.11 6.42 -8.18
C ALA A 51 0.50 5.10 -7.49
N LEU A 52 1.51 5.08 -6.60
CA LEU A 52 1.74 3.95 -5.67
C LEU A 52 0.93 4.11 -4.38
N ILE A 53 0.86 5.33 -3.84
CA ILE A 53 0.19 5.59 -2.55
C ILE A 53 -1.31 5.24 -2.62
N ILE A 54 -2.00 5.69 -3.67
CA ILE A 54 -3.45 5.52 -3.85
C ILE A 54 -3.85 4.03 -3.88
N PRO A 55 -3.30 3.18 -4.78
CA PRO A 55 -3.65 1.76 -4.80
C PRO A 55 -3.15 1.03 -3.55
N GLY A 56 -1.99 1.37 -2.99
CA GLY A 56 -1.49 0.80 -1.74
C GLY A 56 -2.48 1.02 -0.58
N TYR A 57 -2.99 2.25 -0.45
CA TYR A 57 -4.01 2.58 0.54
C TYR A 57 -5.32 1.84 0.29
N PHE A 58 -5.75 1.73 -0.97
CA PHE A 58 -6.99 1.03 -1.31
C PHE A 58 -6.90 -0.47 -0.99
N ILE A 59 -5.79 -1.13 -1.33
CA ILE A 59 -5.51 -2.53 -1.00
C ILE A 59 -5.52 -2.73 0.52
N TYR A 60 -4.84 -1.86 1.26
CA TYR A 60 -4.81 -1.90 2.71
C TYR A 60 -6.21 -1.75 3.31
N ARG A 61 -6.99 -0.78 2.84
CA ARG A 61 -8.35 -0.51 3.32
C ARG A 61 -9.29 -1.68 3.04
N MET A 62 -9.23 -2.27 1.85
CA MET A 62 -10.02 -3.45 1.50
C MET A 62 -9.66 -4.65 2.39
N ALA A 63 -8.37 -4.84 2.67
CA ALA A 63 -7.91 -5.91 3.55
C ALA A 63 -8.35 -5.71 5.01
N ILE A 64 -8.41 -4.46 5.50
CA ILE A 64 -9.01 -4.15 6.82
C ILE A 64 -10.49 -4.53 6.85
N ILE A 65 -11.26 -4.06 5.88
CA ILE A 65 -12.73 -4.23 5.86
C ILE A 65 -13.09 -5.72 5.81
N LYS A 66 -12.36 -6.51 5.02
CA LYS A 66 -12.59 -7.96 4.91
C LYS A 66 -12.40 -8.73 6.23
N ILE A 67 -11.55 -8.25 7.13
CA ILE A 67 -11.37 -8.85 8.47
C ILE A 67 -12.55 -8.54 9.38
N PHE A 68 -13.16 -7.37 9.23
CA PHE A 68 -14.28 -6.95 10.07
C PHE A 68 -15.61 -7.56 9.61
N ASP A 69 -15.75 -7.86 8.32
CA ASP A 69 -16.93 -8.53 7.75
C ASP A 69 -16.95 -10.04 8.04
N GLU A 70 -15.80 -10.63 8.38
CA GLU A 70 -15.67 -12.04 8.76
C GLU A 70 -15.84 -12.30 10.27
N ARG A 71 -16.17 -11.27 11.08
CA ARG A 71 -16.34 -11.38 12.54
C ARG A 71 -17.80 -11.26 12.96
#